data_AF-A0AAD7JVA7-F1
#
_entry.id   AF-A0AAD7JVA7-F1
#
_cell.length_a   1.000
_cell.length_b   1.000
_cell.length_c   1.000
_cell.angle_alpha   90.00
_cell.angle_beta   90.00
_cell.angle_gamma   90.00
#
_symmetry.space_group_name_H-M   'P 1'
#
loop_
_entity.id
_entity.type
_entity.pdbx_description
1 polymer ?
#
loop_
_entity_poly.entity_id
_entity_poly.type
_entity_poly.pdbx_seq_one_letter_code
_entity_poly.pdbx_strand_id
1 'polypeptide(L)' 'MALLDFVYNRPNRVLALQKQYQADPRPIYLRPAGAKATIATYGVIFSLGMMSTLYGIGCLVTGYGKPAPKDA' A
#
# COMPACT_ATOMS: atom_id res chain seq x y z
N MET A 1 32.16 -4.49 -15.06
CA MET A 1 31.69 -3.73 -13.88
C MET A 1 30.45 -2.87 -14.12
N ALA A 2 29.74 -2.97 -15.26
CA ALA A 2 28.57 -2.13 -15.55
C ALA A 2 27.30 -2.49 -14.74
N LEU A 3 27.16 -3.75 -14.31
CA LEU A 3 25.96 -4.25 -13.62
C LEU A 3 25.77 -3.64 -12.22
N LEU A 4 26.87 -3.23 -11.56
CA LEU A 4 26.87 -2.68 -10.20
C LEU A 4 26.98 -1.15 -10.17
N ASP A 5 27.11 -0.51 -11.33
CA ASP A 5 27.36 0.94 -11.42
C ASP A 5 26.20 1.76 -10.83
N PHE A 6 24.95 1.28 -10.98
CA PHE A 6 23.77 1.89 -10.33
C PHE A 6 23.81 1.83 -8.80
N VAL A 7 24.43 0.79 -8.23
CA VAL A 7 24.53 0.60 -6.78
C VAL A 7 25.70 1.40 -6.23
N TYR A 8 26.84 1.37 -6.93
CA TYR A 8 28.09 2.00 -6.48
C TYR A 8 28.10 3.51 -6.72
N ASN A 9 27.47 3.98 -7.80
CA ASN A 9 27.51 5.36 -8.26
C ASN A 9 26.12 6.01 -8.16
N ARG A 10 25.50 5.95 -6.97
CA ARG A 10 24.22 6.63 -6.75
C ARG A 10 24.43 8.14 -6.71
N PRO A 11 23.75 8.91 -7.59
CA PRO A 11 23.82 10.36 -7.52
C PRO A 11 23.19 10.86 -6.21
N ASN A 12 23.89 11.72 -5.49
CA ASN A 12 23.34 12.41 -4.34
C ASN A 12 22.28 13.43 -4.81
N ARG A 13 21.00 13.14 -4.55
CA ARG A 13 19.85 13.99 -4.92
C ARG A 13 19.21 14.69 -3.74
N VAL A 14 19.84 14.68 -2.56
CA VAL A 14 19.23 15.17 -1.31
C VAL A 14 18.80 16.64 -1.44
N LEU A 15 19.67 17.53 -1.93
CA LEU A 15 19.35 18.96 -2.08
C LEU A 15 18.20 19.20 -3.08
N ALA A 16 18.13 18.42 -4.16
CA ALA A 16 17.06 18.51 -5.14
C ALA A 16 15.72 18.07 -4.53
N LEU A 17 15.73 16.97 -3.76
CA LEU A 17 14.55 16.49 -3.04
C LEU A 17 14.10 17.47 -1.96
N GLN A 18 15.03 18.08 -1.21
CA GLN A 18 14.70 19.09 -0.20
C GLN A 18 13.98 20.29 -0.84
N LYS A 19 14.52 20.83 -1.93
CA LYS A 19 13.87 21.92 -2.69
C LYS A 19 12.48 21.51 -3.17
N GLN A 20 12.33 20.30 -3.73
CA GLN A 20 11.05 19.79 -4.19
C GLN A 20 10.03 19.66 -3.04
N TYR A 21 10.41 19.07 -1.91
CA TYR A 21 9.52 18.86 -0.76
C TYR A 21 9.17 20.15 -0.02
N GLN A 22 10.05 21.15 -0.05
CA GLN A 22 9.80 22.45 0.57
C GLN A 22 8.97 23.38 -0.33
N ALA A 23 9.10 23.26 -1.65
CA ALA A 23 8.32 24.05 -2.62
C ALA A 23 6.85 23.61 -2.75
N ASP A 24 6.53 22.40 -2.28
CA ASP A 24 5.20 21.81 -2.42
C ASP A 24 4.34 21.99 -1.15
N PRO A 25 3.23 22.74 -1.20
CA PRO A 25 2.38 22.97 -0.04
C PRO A 25 1.50 21.77 0.32
N ARG A 26 1.42 20.73 -0.52
CA ARG A 26 0.59 19.54 -0.25
C ARG A 26 1.01 18.84 1.04
N PRO A 27 0.15 17.99 1.64
CA PRO A 27 0.54 17.13 2.74
C PRO A 27 1.76 16.25 2.40
N ILE A 28 2.62 15.96 3.37
CA ILE A 28 3.93 15.29 3.14
C ILE A 28 3.81 13.98 2.36
N TYR A 29 2.75 13.20 2.60
CA TYR A 29 2.52 11.92 1.95
C TYR A 29 2.11 12.04 0.46
N LEU A 30 1.73 13.24 -0.01
CA LEU A 30 1.37 13.53 -1.41
C LEU A 30 2.46 14.25 -2.21
N ARG A 31 3.53 14.69 -1.56
CA ARG A 31 4.65 15.43 -2.17
C ARG A 31 5.52 14.61 -3.12
N PRO A 32 5.84 13.33 -2.85
CA PRO A 32 6.65 12.55 -3.77
C PRO A 32 6.00 12.40 -5.15
N ALA A 33 6.84 12.27 -6.17
CA ALA A 33 6.37 11.90 -7.51
C ALA A 33 5.65 10.54 -7.45
N GLY A 34 4.48 10.44 -8.10
CA GLY A 34 3.69 9.21 -8.11
C GLY A 34 2.86 8.94 -6.84
N ALA A 35 2.98 9.77 -5.79
CA ALA A 35 2.32 9.52 -4.50
C ALA A 35 0.80 9.30 -4.62
N LYS A 36 0.12 10.03 -5.51
CA LYS A 36 -1.33 9.88 -5.75
C LYS A 36 -1.69 8.44 -6.15
N ALA A 37 -0.95 7.86 -7.09
CA ALA A 37 -1.19 6.50 -7.55
C ALA A 37 -0.89 5.49 -6.44
N THR A 38 0.22 5.66 -5.72
CA THR A 38 0.59 4.80 -4.58
C THR A 38 -0.50 4.79 -3.50
N ILE A 39 -1.01 5.96 -3.13
CA ILE A 39 -2.04 6.08 -2.09
C ILE A 39 -3.38 5.53 -2.56
N ALA A 40 -3.75 5.75 -3.82
CA ALA A 40 -4.96 5.16 -4.39
C ALA A 40 -4.88 3.63 -4.37
N THR A 41 -3.76 3.05 -4.81
CA THR A 41 -3.53 1.60 -4.77
C THR A 41 -3.59 1.07 -3.34
N TYR A 42 -2.93 1.73 -2.40
CA TYR A 42 -3.00 1.39 -0.98
C TYR A 42 -4.45 1.41 -0.47
N GLY A 43 -5.21 2.46 -0.78
CA GLY A 43 -6.60 2.59 -0.36
C GLY A 43 -7.50 1.47 -0.90
N VAL A 44 -7.31 1.06 -2.16
CA VAL A 44 -8.03 -0.06 -2.77
C VAL A 44 -7.73 -1.38 -2.03
N ILE A 45 -6.44 -1.70 -1.87
CA ILE A 45 -6.02 -2.95 -1.21
C ILE A 45 -6.52 -2.99 0.23
N PHE A 46 -6.36 -1.88 0.97
CA PHE A 46 -6.82 -1.77 2.34
C PHE A 46 -8.33 -1.98 2.47
N SER A 47 -9.12 -1.31 1.63
CA SER A 47 -10.58 -1.39 1.68
C SER A 47 -11.07 -2.81 1.35
N LEU A 48 -10.47 -3.47 0.36
CA LEU A 48 -10.77 -4.87 0.02
C LEU A 48 -10.44 -5.81 1.19
N GLY A 49 -9.29 -5.61 1.82
CA GLY A 49 -8.89 -6.36 3.02
C GLY A 49 -9.90 -6.19 4.16
N MET A 50 -10.28 -4.96 4.47
CA MET A 50 -11.25 -4.66 5.53
C MET A 50 -12.63 -5.27 5.26
N MET A 51 -13.12 -5.19 4.02
CA MET A 51 -14.40 -5.81 3.64
C MET A 51 -14.34 -7.34 3.79
N SER A 52 -13.23 -7.97 3.39
CA SER A 52 -13.01 -9.40 3.58
C SER A 52 -13.01 -9.79 5.07
N THR A 53 -12.36 -8.99 5.92
CA THR A 53 -12.37 -9.21 7.37
C THR A 53 -13.78 -9.11 7.96
N LEU A 54 -14.54 -8.08 7.60
CA LEU A 54 -15.93 -7.91 8.06
C LEU A 54 -16.82 -9.07 7.60
N TYR A 55 -16.67 -9.50 6.34
CA TYR A 55 -17.36 -10.69 5.83
C TYR A 55 -16.99 -11.95 6.62
N GLY A 56 -15.71 -12.17 6.89
CA GLY A 56 -15.22 -13.30 7.68
C GLY A 56 -15.81 -13.32 9.09
N ILE A 57 -15.88 -12.17 9.76
CA ILE A 57 -16.54 -12.04 11.06
C ILE A 57 -18.03 -12.42 10.94
N GLY A 58 -18.72 -11.94 9.91
CA GLY A 58 -20.12 -12.30 9.64
C GLY A 58 -20.34 -13.81 9.48
N CYS A 59 -19.46 -14.48 8.75
CA CYS A 59 -19.49 -15.93 8.58
C CYS A 59 -19.23 -16.67 9.90
N LEU A 60 -18.29 -16.20 10.71
CA LEU A 60 -17.98 -16.80 12.01
C LEU A 60 -19.17 -16.71 12.98
N VAL A 61 -19.85 -15.56 13.01
CA VAL A 61 -21.01 -15.34 13.90
C VAL A 61 -22.22 -16.16 13.46
N THR A 62 -22.49 -16.23 12.16
CA THR A 62 -23.67 -16.93 11.63
C THR A 62 -23.47 -18.43 11.43
N GLY A 63 -22.22 -18.91 11.48
CA GLY A 63 -21.86 -20.27 11.11
C GLY A 63 -21.99 -20.55 9.61
N TYR A 64 -22.18 -19.51 8.80
CA TYR A 64 -22.28 -19.61 7.34
C TYR A 64 -20.99 -20.18 6.75
N GLY A 65 -21.12 -21.18 5.88
CA GLY A 65 -20.00 -21.88 5.25
C GLY A 65 -19.48 -23.10 6.03
N LYS A 66 -20.07 -23.46 7.18
CA LYS A 66 -19.78 -24.76 7.81
C LYS A 66 -20.37 -25.90 6.96
N PRO A 67 -19.61 -26.97 6.66
CA PRO A 67 -20.14 -28.13 5.98
C PRO A 67 -21.20 -28.81 6.85
N ALA A 68 -22.20 -29.43 6.21
CA ALA A 68 -23.21 -30.21 6.90
C ALA A 68 -22.53 -31.32 7.74
N PRO A 69 -23.04 -31.61 8.96
CA PRO A 69 -22.52 -32.71 9.76
C PRO A 69 -22.53 -33.99 8.92
N LYS A 70 -21.43 -34.74 8.91
CA LYS A 70 -21.32 -35.99 8.14
C LYS A 70 -22.20 -37.12 8.69
N ASP A 71 -22.83 -36.88 9.84
CA ASP A 71 -23.57 -37.88 10.63
C ASP A 71 -25.08 -37.56 10.73
N ALA A 72 -25.62 -36.71 9.85
CA ALA A 72 -27.04 -36.35 9.78
C ALA A 72 -27.81 -37.19 8.74
#